data_AF-T0XT76-F1
#
_entry.id   AF-T0XT76-F1
#
_cell.length_a   1.000
_cell.length_b   1.000
_cell.length_c   1.000
_cell.angle_alpha   90.00
_cell.angle_beta   90.00
_cell.angle_gamma   90.00
#
_symmetry.space_group_name_H-M   'P 1'
#
loop_
_entity.id
_entity.type
_entity.pdbx_description
1 polymer ?
#
loop_
_entity_poly.entity_id
_entity_poly.type
_entity_poly.pdbx_seq_one_letter_code
_entity_poly.pdbx_strand_id
1 'polypeptide(L)'
;MRIDDSRDTRTGNYYGLLVRELCARPAHFLYAANFSFADEYVTQYSNDSGRVCSALEELNKIYGGTSGVINLIGDFLRKCAAQFAFSRAHRLQHGVLSPSNISISGQWLDLANVSFVNSGINFSSG
;
A
#
# COMPACT_ATOMS: atom_id res chain seq x y z
N MET A 1 17.61 -8.87 14.81
CA MET A 1 17.13 -7.47 14.90
C MET A 1 17.95 -6.79 15.98
N ARG A 2 18.91 -5.93 15.60
CA ARG A 2 19.69 -5.14 16.56
C ARG A 2 18.92 -3.84 16.76
N ILE A 3 18.37 -3.63 17.95
CA ILE A 3 17.66 -2.41 18.29
C ILE A 3 18.72 -1.43 18.77
N ASP A 4 18.94 -0.35 18.01
CA ASP A 4 19.81 0.75 18.41
C ASP A 4 19.04 1.62 19.42
N ASP A 5 19.61 1.85 20.59
CA ASP A 5 18.93 2.45 21.76
C ASP A 5 18.97 3.99 21.67
N SER A 6 18.34 4.55 20.64
CA SER A 6 18.22 6.01 20.48
C SER A 6 16.98 6.51 21.23
N ARG A 7 17.13 6.76 22.54
CA ARG A 7 16.07 7.36 23.37
C ARG A 7 15.81 8.82 22.98
N ASP A 8 14.55 9.16 22.75
CA ASP A 8 14.11 10.56 22.71
C ASP A 8 13.97 11.10 24.14
N THR A 9 14.84 12.04 24.49
CA THR A 9 14.87 12.66 25.81
C THR A 9 13.68 13.57 26.10
N ARG A 10 12.83 13.86 25.11
CA ARG A 10 11.66 14.76 25.27
C ARG A 10 10.36 14.02 25.62
N THR A 11 10.21 12.78 25.18
CA THR A 11 8.95 12.02 25.31
C THR A 11 9.11 10.73 26.12
N GLY A 12 10.34 10.25 26.33
CA GLY A 12 10.60 8.97 27.00
C GLY A 12 10.22 7.74 26.17
N ASN A 13 9.85 7.92 24.91
CA ASN A 13 9.49 6.83 24.01
C ASN A 13 10.72 6.26 23.29
N TYR A 14 10.65 4.96 23.01
CA TYR A 14 11.62 4.27 22.15
C TYR A 14 11.13 4.28 20.72
N TYR A 15 12.02 4.59 19.78
CA TYR A 15 11.73 4.59 18.36
C TYR A 15 12.47 3.45 17.69
N GLY A 16 11.88 2.91 16.63
CA GLY A 16 12.47 1.87 15.81
C GLY A 16 12.29 2.20 14.34
N LEU A 17 13.31 1.90 13.54
CA LEU A 17 13.24 1.96 12.09
C LEU A 17 13.11 0.54 11.53
N LEU A 18 12.05 0.32 10.75
CA LEU A 18 11.87 -0.90 9.98
C LEU A 18 12.28 -0.65 8.53
N VAL A 19 13.35 -1.31 8.09
CA VAL A 19 13.78 -1.28 6.69
C VAL A 19 13.00 -2.35 5.91
N ARG A 20 12.43 -1.98 4.77
CA ARG A 20 11.70 -2.88 3.85
C ARG A 20 12.19 -2.71 2.43
N GLU A 21 11.98 -3.73 1.61
CA GLU A 21 12.22 -3.64 0.17
C GLU A 21 11.30 -2.62 -0.50
N LEU A 22 11.80 -2.00 -1.57
CA LEU A 22 11.00 -1.11 -2.40
C LEU A 22 9.88 -1.90 -3.09
N CYS A 23 8.68 -1.34 -3.08
CA CYS A 23 7.53 -1.95 -3.75
C CYS A 23 6.66 -0.89 -4.43
N ALA A 24 6.14 -1.26 -5.61
CA ALA A 24 5.08 -0.50 -6.25
C ALA A 24 3.74 -0.82 -5.60
N ARG A 25 2.86 0.19 -5.51
CA ARG A 25 1.51 0.08 -4.96
C ARG A 25 0.51 0.50 -6.04
N PRO A 26 -0.72 -0.04 -6.08
CA PRO A 26 -1.75 0.42 -7.00
C PRO A 26 -1.96 1.95 -6.96
N ALA A 27 -1.86 2.57 -5.78
CA ALA A 27 -1.96 4.03 -5.63
C ALA A 27 -0.98 4.83 -6.50
N HIS A 28 0.19 4.29 -6.86
CA HIS A 28 1.14 5.00 -7.74
C HIS A 28 0.57 5.24 -9.14
N PHE A 29 -0.42 4.46 -9.57
CA PHE A 29 -1.05 4.52 -10.89
C PHE A 29 -2.46 5.12 -10.84
N LEU A 30 -2.90 5.62 -9.68
CA LEU A 30 -4.19 6.28 -9.51
C LEU A 30 -4.02 7.80 -9.47
N TYR A 31 -5.08 8.49 -9.88
CA TYR A 31 -5.16 9.95 -9.79
C TYR A 31 -5.31 10.41 -8.35
N ALA A 32 -4.57 11.45 -7.99
CA ALA A 32 -4.73 12.21 -6.77
C ALA A 32 -5.67 13.40 -7.03
N ALA A 33 -6.96 13.13 -7.18
CA ALA A 33 -7.97 14.11 -7.61
C ALA A 33 -8.04 15.39 -6.75
N ASN A 34 -7.67 15.30 -5.47
CA ASN A 34 -7.71 16.42 -4.53
C ASN A 34 -6.33 17.06 -4.29
N PHE A 35 -5.32 16.67 -5.07
CA PHE A 35 -3.99 17.24 -4.96
C PHE A 35 -3.82 18.39 -5.95
N SER A 36 -3.44 19.54 -5.41
CA SER A 36 -3.02 20.71 -6.17
C SER A 36 -1.70 21.23 -5.61
N PHE A 37 -0.78 21.60 -6.49
CA PHE A 37 0.41 22.33 -6.08
C PHE A 37 0.05 23.71 -5.57
N ALA A 38 0.83 24.24 -4.62
CA ALA A 38 0.79 25.67 -4.32
C ALA A 38 1.27 26.46 -5.55
N ASP A 39 0.72 27.67 -5.74
CA ASP A 39 0.92 28.48 -6.96
C ASP A 39 2.40 28.64 -7.37
N GLU A 40 3.29 28.75 -6.38
CA GLU A 40 4.74 28.89 -6.55
C GLU A 40 5.42 27.70 -7.26
N TYR A 41 4.79 26.53 -7.25
CA TYR A 41 5.34 25.28 -7.78
C TYR A 41 4.62 24.74 -9.01
N VAL A 42 3.53 25.38 -9.44
CA VAL A 42 2.69 24.90 -10.56
C VAL A 42 3.50 24.77 -11.87
N THR A 43 4.51 25.60 -12.08
CA THR A 43 5.36 25.58 -13.29
C THR A 43 6.47 24.54 -13.23
N GLN A 44 6.80 24.00 -12.06
CA GLN A 44 7.93 23.09 -11.85
C GLN A 44 7.54 21.62 -11.99
N TYR A 45 6.26 21.29 -11.79
CA TYR A 45 5.78 19.92 -11.76
C TYR A 45 4.68 19.69 -12.79
N SER A 46 4.69 18.49 -13.38
CA SER A 46 3.56 18.03 -14.18
C SER A 46 2.32 17.95 -13.28
N ASN A 47 1.16 18.30 -13.84
CA ASN A 47 -0.12 17.98 -13.21
C ASN A 47 -0.23 16.46 -12.96
N ASP A 48 -1.13 16.09 -12.04
CA ASP A 48 -1.27 14.69 -11.63
C ASP A 48 -1.63 13.75 -12.80
N SER A 49 -2.36 14.25 -13.79
CA SER A 49 -2.64 13.48 -15.01
C SER A 49 -1.38 13.16 -15.83
N GLY A 50 -0.48 14.12 -16.01
CA GLY A 50 0.81 13.89 -16.65
C GLY A 50 1.66 12.86 -15.88
N ARG A 51 1.65 12.93 -14.54
CA ARG A 51 2.33 11.95 -13.67
C ARG A 51 1.75 10.54 -13.85
N VAL A 52 0.43 10.38 -13.80
CA VAL A 52 -0.23 9.07 -13.96
C VAL A 52 0.01 8.49 -15.35
N CYS A 53 -0.11 9.30 -16.41
CA CYS A 53 0.19 8.86 -17.78
C CYS A 53 1.64 8.38 -17.90
N SER A 54 2.60 9.14 -17.37
CA SER A 54 4.02 8.76 -17.39
C SER A 54 4.27 7.44 -16.64
N ALA A 55 3.65 7.26 -15.47
CA ALA A 55 3.76 6.02 -14.70
C ALA A 55 3.16 4.82 -15.42
N LEU A 56 2.02 5.01 -16.10
CA LEU A 56 1.38 3.95 -16.90
C LEU A 56 2.21 3.61 -18.16
N GLU A 57 2.81 4.60 -18.81
CA GLU A 57 3.72 4.38 -19.93
C GLU A 57 4.97 3.60 -19.52
N GLU A 58 5.56 3.94 -18.38
CA GLU A 58 6.69 3.21 -17.81
C GLU A 58 6.30 1.78 -17.45
N LEU A 59 5.15 1.59 -16.81
CA LEU A 59 4.61 0.26 -16.53
C LEU A 59 4.44 -0.54 -17.82
N ASN A 60 3.87 0.07 -18.86
CA ASN A 60 3.68 -0.56 -20.16
C ASN A 60 5.02 -0.97 -20.79
N LYS A 61 6.07 -0.15 -20.68
CA LYS A 61 7.42 -0.47 -21.17
C LYS A 61 8.04 -1.63 -20.40
N ILE A 62 8.00 -1.60 -19.06
CA ILE A 62 8.58 -2.63 -18.19
C ILE A 62 7.95 -4.01 -18.45
N TYR A 63 6.63 -4.05 -18.67
CA TYR A 63 5.90 -5.31 -18.83
C TYR A 63 5.71 -5.73 -20.30
N GLY A 64 6.30 -5.03 -21.28
CA GLY A 64 6.27 -5.46 -22.68
C GLY A 64 4.94 -5.21 -23.38
N GLY A 65 4.28 -4.11 -23.05
CA GLY A 65 3.04 -3.65 -23.69
C GLY A 65 1.77 -4.08 -22.97
N THR A 66 0.63 -3.77 -23.59
CA THR A 66 -0.71 -3.94 -23.01
C THR A 66 -0.96 -5.37 -22.54
N SER A 67 -0.55 -6.37 -23.30
CA SER A 67 -0.72 -7.79 -22.92
C SER A 67 0.03 -8.13 -21.62
N GLY A 68 1.23 -7.58 -21.43
CA GLY A 68 1.98 -7.80 -20.19
C GLY A 68 1.37 -7.08 -18.99
N VAL A 69 0.82 -5.88 -19.19
CA VAL A 69 0.06 -5.18 -18.14
C VAL A 69 -1.21 -5.95 -17.77
N ILE A 70 -1.94 -6.50 -18.74
CA ILE A 70 -3.10 -7.36 -18.47
C ILE A 70 -2.69 -8.59 -17.65
N ASN A 71 -1.58 -9.24 -18.02
CA ASN A 71 -1.05 -10.37 -17.27
C ASN A 71 -0.67 -9.96 -15.84
N LEU A 72 0.00 -8.82 -15.66
CA LEU A 72 0.33 -8.26 -14.35
C LEU A 72 -0.92 -8.06 -13.49
N ILE A 73 -1.98 -7.45 -14.04
CA ILE A 73 -3.24 -7.23 -13.32
C ILE A 73 -3.87 -8.58 -12.94
N GLY A 74 -3.91 -9.55 -13.85
CA GLY A 74 -4.42 -10.89 -13.56
C GLY A 74 -3.65 -11.55 -12.42
N ASP A 75 -2.32 -11.44 -12.44
CA ASP A 75 -1.45 -12.02 -11.42
C ASP A 75 -1.57 -11.30 -10.07
N PHE A 76 -1.73 -9.97 -10.09
CA PHE A 76 -2.04 -9.17 -8.91
C PHE A 76 -3.36 -9.60 -8.26
N LEU A 77 -4.43 -9.74 -9.05
CA LEU A 77 -5.74 -10.17 -8.55
C LEU A 77 -5.68 -11.58 -7.95
N ARG A 78 -4.97 -12.50 -8.61
CA ARG A 78 -4.74 -13.86 -8.10
C ARG A 78 -4.01 -13.86 -6.76
N LYS A 79 -2.94 -13.06 -6.62
CA LYS A 79 -2.18 -12.94 -5.37
C LYS A 79 -2.99 -12.28 -4.25
N CYS A 80 -3.77 -11.25 -4.57
CA CYS A 80 -4.72 -10.66 -3.62
C CYS A 80 -5.73 -11.70 -3.13
N ALA A 81 -6.33 -12.47 -4.03
CA ALA A 81 -7.29 -13.51 -3.67
C ALA A 81 -6.67 -14.56 -2.73
N ALA A 82 -5.43 -14.99 -3.00
CA ALA A 82 -4.69 -15.89 -2.11
C ALA A 82 -4.42 -15.27 -0.73
N GLN A 83 -4.00 -14.01 -0.68
CA GLN A 83 -3.76 -13.28 0.57
C GLN A 83 -5.06 -13.16 1.41
N PHE A 84 -6.18 -12.86 0.76
CA PHE A 84 -7.49 -12.79 1.42
C PHE A 84 -8.00 -14.16 1.88
N ALA A 85 -7.77 -15.22 1.10
CA ALA A 85 -8.12 -16.57 1.50
C ALA A 85 -7.33 -17.00 2.72
N PHE A 86 -6.01 -16.76 2.73
CA PHE A 86 -5.14 -17.01 3.87
C PHE A 86 -5.59 -16.21 5.09
N SER A 87 -5.79 -14.90 4.95
CA SER A 87 -6.19 -14.04 6.07
C SER A 87 -7.52 -14.50 6.66
N ARG A 88 -8.49 -14.88 5.82
CA ARG A 88 -9.79 -15.39 6.28
C ARG A 88 -9.66 -16.71 7.03
N ALA A 89 -8.88 -17.66 6.52
CA ALA A 89 -8.64 -18.94 7.18
C ALA A 89 -7.98 -18.75 8.56
N HIS A 90 -7.10 -17.76 8.68
CA HIS A 90 -6.39 -17.44 9.92
C HIS A 90 -7.07 -16.37 10.78
N ARG A 91 -8.28 -15.93 10.42
CA ARG A 91 -9.02 -14.87 11.12
C ARG A 91 -8.19 -13.60 11.30
N LEU A 92 -7.43 -13.22 10.29
CA LEU A 92 -6.67 -11.97 10.24
C LEU A 92 -7.48 -10.90 9.51
N GLN A 93 -7.51 -9.70 10.09
CA GLN A 93 -8.06 -8.51 9.49
C GLN A 93 -6.97 -7.43 9.43
N HIS A 94 -6.84 -6.74 8.29
CA HIS A 94 -5.84 -5.68 8.14
C HIS A 94 -6.20 -4.38 8.86
N GLY A 95 -7.49 -4.05 8.93
CA GLY A 95 -7.99 -2.82 9.53
C GLY A 95 -8.06 -1.62 8.58
N VAL A 96 -7.15 -1.47 7.63
CA VAL A 96 -7.14 -0.35 6.66
C VAL A 96 -6.63 -0.80 5.29
N LEU A 97 -7.51 -1.40 4.48
CA LEU A 97 -7.18 -1.79 3.11
C LEU A 97 -7.49 -0.64 2.15
N SER A 98 -6.44 -0.09 1.56
CA SER A 98 -6.52 0.94 0.52
C SER A 98 -5.54 0.60 -0.61
N PRO A 99 -5.67 1.23 -1.79
CA PRO A 99 -4.69 1.10 -2.87
C PRO A 99 -3.25 1.47 -2.48
N SER A 100 -3.07 2.24 -1.39
CA SER A 100 -1.77 2.57 -0.85
C SER A 100 -1.26 1.53 0.15
N ASN A 101 -2.06 0.60 0.65
CA ASN A 101 -1.64 -0.39 1.67
C ASN A 101 -1.50 -1.80 1.10
N ILE A 102 -1.48 -1.93 -0.23
CA ILE A 102 -1.30 -3.20 -0.92
C ILE A 102 -0.18 -3.01 -1.95
N SER A 103 0.72 -3.98 -2.03
CA SER A 103 1.74 -4.03 -3.09
C SER A 103 1.12 -4.53 -4.41
N ILE A 104 1.69 -4.15 -5.56
CA ILE A 104 1.39 -4.79 -6.86
C ILE A 104 1.62 -6.32 -6.83
N SER A 105 2.43 -6.82 -5.91
CA SER A 105 2.63 -8.25 -5.68
C SER A 105 1.53 -8.89 -4.79
N GLY A 106 0.50 -8.15 -4.40
CA GLY A 106 -0.65 -8.64 -3.61
C GLY A 106 -0.40 -8.74 -2.09
N GLN A 107 0.77 -8.33 -1.62
CA GLN A 107 1.12 -8.33 -0.20
C GLN A 107 0.46 -7.15 0.52
N TRP A 108 -0.01 -7.39 1.75
CA TRP A 108 -0.47 -6.34 2.66
C TRP A 108 0.72 -5.54 3.20
N LEU A 109 0.56 -4.22 3.30
CA LEU A 109 1.57 -3.28 3.79
C LEU A 109 1.00 -2.49 4.97
N ASP A 110 1.87 -1.90 5.77
CA ASP A 110 1.46 -1.00 6.86
C ASP A 110 0.55 -1.72 7.88
N LEU A 111 1.15 -2.77 8.45
CA LEU A 111 0.49 -3.78 9.28
C LEU A 111 0.16 -3.33 10.71
N ALA A 112 0.29 -2.03 11.02
CA ALA A 112 0.09 -1.50 12.36
C ALA A 112 -1.33 -1.74 12.91
N ASN A 113 -2.32 -1.81 12.02
CA ASN A 113 -3.73 -2.05 12.37
C ASN A 113 -4.17 -3.50 12.15
N VAL A 114 -3.25 -4.40 11.80
CA VAL A 114 -3.58 -5.81 11.58
C VAL A 114 -3.89 -6.46 12.92
N SER A 115 -4.99 -7.18 12.99
CA SER A 115 -5.44 -7.85 14.21
C SER A 115 -6.05 -9.21 13.90
N PHE A 116 -6.10 -10.07 14.92
CA PHE A 116 -6.89 -11.27 14.90
C PHE A 116 -8.35 -10.92 15.20
N VAL A 117 -9.26 -11.47 14.40
CA VAL A 117 -10.69 -11.44 14.69
C VAL A 117 -10.93 -12.41 15.84
N ASN A 118 -11.19 -11.85 17.02
CA ASN A 118 -11.43 -12.62 18.23
C ASN A 118 -12.76 -13.38 18.11
N SER A 119 -12.81 -14.63 18.55
CA SER A 119 -14.07 -15.40 18.62
C SER A 119 -14.62 -15.41 20.05
N GLY A 120 -15.93 -15.23 20.19
CA GLY A 120 -16.64 -15.38 21.48
C GLY A 120 -17.36 -14.13 22.00
N ILE A 121 -17.34 -13.02 21.26
CA ILE A 121 -18.12 -11.82 21.61
C ILE A 121 -19.32 -11.74 20.68
N ASN A 122 -20.47 -12.26 21.12
CA ASN A 122 -21.74 -11.88 20.52
C ASN A 122 -21.99 -10.41 20.89
N PHE A 123 -22.00 -9.50 19.92
CA PHE A 123 -22.63 -8.21 20.12
C PHE A 123 -24.13 -8.47 20.20
N SER A 124 -24.66 -8.67 21.41
CA SER A 124 -26.10 -8.56 21.63
C SER A 124 -26.46 -7.10 21.41
N SER A 125 -27.08 -6.79 20.28
CA SER A 125 -27.77 -5.53 20.07
C SER A 125 -28.87 -5.43 21.13
N GLY A 126 -28.66 -4.60 22.15
CA GLY A 126 -29.69 -4.12 23.05
C GLY A 126 -30.41 -2.92 22.45
#